data_AF-A0A3C1F4U8-F1
#
_entry.id   AF-A0A3C1F4U8-F1
#
_cell.length_a   1.000
_cell.length_b   1.000
_cell.length_c   1.000
_cell.angle_alpha   90.00
_cell.angle_beta   90.00
_cell.angle_gamma   90.00
#
_symmetry.space_group_name_H-M   'P 1'
#
loop_
_entity.id
_entity.type
_entity.pdbx_description
1 polymer ?
#
loop_
_entity_poly.entity_id
_entity_poly.type
_entity_poly.pdbx_seq_one_letter_code
_entity_poly.pdbx_strand_id
1 'polypeptide(L)' 'MRGKLAEAQDNQRKLLLKAEGLCTSIRRGLNTALTPFNEMEIPQVASQMDDLVMAWVELQKTQSDMNRLERELR' A
#
# COMPACT_ATOMS: atom_id res chain seq x y z
N MET A 1 25.33 4.92 4.84
CA MET A 1 24.13 4.82 5.70
C MET A 1 23.07 5.86 5.36
N ARG A 2 23.41 7.15 5.24
CA ARG A 2 22.45 8.20 4.80
C ARG A 2 21.78 7.94 3.44
N GLY A 3 22.52 7.43 2.45
CA GLY A 3 21.95 7.03 1.15
C GLY A 3 20.90 5.93 1.23
N LYS A 4 21.19 4.86 2.00
CA LYS A 4 20.23 3.76 2.24
C LYS A 4 18.97 4.22 2.96
N LEU A 5 19.09 5.19 3.88
CA LEU A 5 17.92 5.78 4.56
C LEU A 5 17.06 6.58 3.57
N ALA A 6 17.68 7.37 2.69
CA ALA A 6 16.97 8.11 1.65
C ALA A 6 16.25 7.17 0.65
N GLU A 7 16.90 6.07 0.26
CA GLU A 7 16.28 5.02 -0.56
C GLU A 7 15.07 4.39 0.13
N ALA A 8 15.18 4.06 1.42
CA ALA A 8 14.07 3.49 2.17
C ALA A 8 12.88 4.48 2.33
N GLN A 9 13.16 5.77 2.50
CA GLN A 9 12.15 6.83 2.54
C GLN A 9 11.43 7.01 1.19
N ASP A 10 12.18 6.96 0.08
CA ASP A 10 11.58 6.99 -1.26
C ASP A 10 10.69 5.77 -1.52
N ASN A 11 11.16 4.58 -1.12
CA ASN A 11 10.36 3.36 -1.23
C ASN A 11 9.08 3.43 -0.40
N GLN A 12 9.16 3.93 0.84
CA GLN A 12 7.99 4.15 1.69
C GLN A 12 6.96 5.05 1.01
N ARG A 13 7.41 6.17 0.42
CA ARG A 13 6.52 7.10 -0.29
C ARG A 13 5.80 6.43 -1.46
N LYS A 14 6.51 5.62 -2.24
CA LYS A 14 5.93 4.86 -3.36
C LYS A 14 4.89 3.85 -2.87
N LEU A 15 5.17 3.13 -1.79
CA LEU A 15 4.23 2.16 -1.20
C LEU A 15 2.97 2.83 -0.66
N LEU A 16 3.09 4.01 -0.03
CA LEU A 16 1.93 4.80 0.42
C LEU A 16 1.03 5.20 -0.75
N LEU A 17 1.60 5.76 -1.81
CA LEU A 17 0.85 6.13 -3.02
C LEU A 17 0.15 4.92 -3.66
N LYS A 18 0.82 3.77 -3.72
CA LYS A 18 0.23 2.52 -4.20
C LYS A 18 -0.95 2.09 -3.34
N ALA A 19 -0.78 2.06 -2.01
CA ALA A 19 -1.82 1.67 -1.07
C ALA A 19 -3.04 2.59 -1.14
N GLU A 20 -2.84 3.92 -1.22
CA GLU A 20 -3.92 4.90 -1.38
C GLU A 20 -4.72 4.69 -2.68
N GLY A 21 -4.03 4.39 -3.78
CA GLY A 21 -4.64 4.06 -5.06
C GLY A 21 -5.50 2.79 -5.01
N LEU A 22 -4.99 1.74 -4.33
CA LEU A 22 -5.72 0.49 -4.12
C LEU A 22 -6.96 0.71 -3.24
N CYS A 23 -6.83 1.40 -2.10
CA CYS A 23 -7.96 1.75 -1.24
C CYS A 23 -9.06 2.52 -1.99
N THR A 24 -8.66 3.48 -2.83
CA THR A 24 -9.60 4.26 -3.65
C THR A 24 -10.34 3.38 -4.66
N SER A 25 -9.62 2.48 -5.33
CA SER A 25 -10.18 1.55 -6.32
C SER A 25 -11.15 0.56 -5.67
N ILE A 26 -10.75 -0.07 -4.56
CA ILE A 26 -11.58 -1.01 -3.79
C ILE A 26 -12.86 -0.33 -3.32
N ARG A 27 -12.75 0.86 -2.70
CA ARG A 27 -13.91 1.62 -2.23
C ARG A 27 -14.89 1.93 -3.38
N ARG A 28 -14.38 2.25 -4.56
CA ARG A 28 -15.21 2.49 -5.74
C ARG A 28 -15.88 1.20 -6.23
N GLY A 29 -15.14 0.09 -6.28
CA GLY A 29 -15.63 -1.22 -6.73
C GLY A 29 -16.69 -1.84 -5.80
N LEU A 30 -16.67 -1.51 -4.51
CA LEU A 30 -17.64 -1.98 -3.51
C LEU A 30 -18.78 -0.99 -3.23
N ASN A 31 -18.94 0.06 -4.05
CA ASN A 31 -19.94 1.08 -3.82
C ASN A 31 -21.32 0.68 -4.38
N THR A 32 -22.16 0.07 -3.54
CA THR A 32 -23.52 -0.35 -3.89
C THR A 32 -24.47 0.81 -4.20
N ALA A 33 -24.12 2.04 -3.82
CA ALA A 33 -24.89 3.22 -4.20
C ALA A 33 -24.66 3.64 -5.66
N LEU A 34 -23.53 3.23 -6.26
CA LEU A 34 -23.18 3.52 -7.66
C LEU A 34 -23.35 2.31 -8.58
N THR A 35 -23.19 1.09 -8.07
CA THR A 35 -23.21 -0.15 -8.85
C THR A 35 -24.03 -1.20 -8.13
N PRO A 36 -25.13 -1.73 -8.72
CA PRO A 36 -25.86 -2.87 -8.15
C PRO A 36 -24.96 -4.07 -7.86
N PHE A 37 -25.25 -4.84 -6.82
CA PHE A 37 -24.39 -5.96 -6.38
C PHE A 37 -24.13 -7.01 -7.48
N ASN A 38 -25.14 -7.32 -8.28
CA ASN A 38 -25.06 -8.28 -9.38
C ASN A 38 -24.25 -7.79 -10.60
N GLU A 39 -23.84 -6.52 -10.61
CA GLU A 39 -23.01 -5.90 -11.65
C GLU A 39 -21.58 -5.62 -11.15
N MET A 40 -21.27 -5.97 -9.90
CA MET A 40 -19.94 -5.74 -9.33
C MET A 40 -18.94 -6.79 -9.80
N GLU A 41 -17.76 -6.32 -10.19
CA GLU A 41 -16.59 -7.16 -10.51
C GLU A 41 -15.85 -7.61 -9.23
N ILE A 42 -16.55 -8.39 -8.38
CA ILE A 42 -16.02 -8.85 -7.09
C ILE A 42 -14.64 -9.55 -7.21
N PRO A 43 -14.37 -10.42 -8.20
CA PRO A 43 -13.05 -11.02 -8.35
C PRO A 43 -11.92 -10.00 -8.57
N GLN A 44 -12.19 -8.92 -9.31
CA GLN A 44 -11.22 -7.86 -9.52
C GLN A 44 -10.93 -7.09 -8.23
N VAL A 45 -11.98 -6.76 -7.46
CA VAL A 45 -11.83 -6.08 -6.18
C VAL A 45 -11.08 -6.96 -5.17
N ALA A 46 -11.33 -8.26 -5.16
CA ALA A 46 -10.61 -9.21 -4.31
C ALA A 46 -9.11 -9.22 -4.64
N SER A 47 -8.74 -9.26 -5.93
CA SER A 47 -7.34 -9.16 -6.36
C SER A 47 -6.70 -7.84 -5.91
N GLN A 48 -7.42 -6.72 -5.96
CA GLN A 48 -6.93 -5.44 -5.46
C GLN A 48 -6.72 -5.43 -3.95
N MET A 49 -7.56 -6.16 -3.21
CA MET A 49 -7.40 -6.33 -1.76
C MET A 49 -6.15 -7.15 -1.43
N ASP A 50 -5.88 -8.23 -2.18
CA ASP A 50 -4.65 -9.01 -2.03
C ASP A 50 -3.41 -8.13 -2.28
N ASP A 51 -3.43 -7.34 -3.35
CA ASP A 51 -2.37 -6.37 -3.64
C ASP A 51 -2.19 -5.32 -2.53
N LEU A 52 -3.28 -4.91 -1.88
CA LEU A 52 -3.25 -3.95 -0.77
C LEU A 52 -2.60 -4.58 0.47
N VAL A 53 -2.94 -5.83 0.78
CA VAL A 53 -2.32 -6.59 1.88
C VAL A 53 -0.81 -6.72 1.63
N MET A 54 -0.40 -7.04 0.41
CA MET A 54 1.02 -7.13 0.05
C MET A 54 1.74 -5.77 0.19
N ALA A 55 1.14 -4.69 -0.32
CA ALA A 55 1.70 -3.34 -0.17
C ALA A 55 1.84 -2.93 1.31
N TRP A 56 0.88 -3.32 2.16
CA TRP A 56 0.93 -3.07 3.60
C TRP A 56 2.07 -3.83 4.29
N VAL A 57 2.27 -5.11 3.96
CA VAL A 57 3.39 -5.91 4.48
C VAL A 57 4.74 -5.29 4.09
N GLU A 58 4.90 -4.89 2.82
CA GLU A 58 6.11 -4.22 2.34
C GLU A 58 6.35 -2.88 3.05
N LEU A 59 5.29 -2.14 3.35
CA LEU A 59 5.37 -0.89 4.10
C LEU A 59 5.87 -1.11 5.53
N GLN A 60 5.37 -2.13 6.23
CA GLN A 60 5.83 -2.48 7.58
C GLN A 60 7.30 -2.87 7.60
N LYS A 61 7.74 -3.65 6.60
CA LYS A 61 9.14 -4.00 6.43
C LYS A 61 10.01 -2.76 6.20
N THR A 62 9.61 -1.90 5.27
CA THR A 62 10.34 -0.66 4.95
C THR A 62 10.44 0.26 6.16
N GLN A 63 9.36 0.40 6.94
CA GLN A 63 9.36 1.19 8.18
C GLN A 63 10.32 0.61 9.23
N SER A 64 10.37 -0.71 9.36
CA SER A 64 11.30 -1.39 10.28
C SER A 64 12.76 -1.15 9.87
N ASP A 65 13.06 -1.24 8.58
CA ASP A 65 14.38 -0.96 8.02
C ASP A 65 14.79 0.50 8.24
N MET A 66 13.89 1.46 8.01
CA MET A 66 14.13 2.88 8.28
C MET A 66 14.47 3.12 9.76
N ASN A 67 13.66 2.58 10.68
CA ASN A 67 13.88 2.73 12.11
C ASN A 67 15.25 2.19 12.55
N ARG A 68 15.69 1.06 11.97
CA ARG A 68 17.02 0.50 12.23
C ARG A 68 18.13 1.42 11.70
N LEU A 69 18.01 1.88 10.45
CA LEU A 69 18.99 2.78 9.82
C LEU A 69 19.11 4.11 10.55
N GLU A 70 18.00 4.66 11.06
CA GLU A 70 18.00 5.88 11.87
C GLU A 70 18.74 5.69 13.21
N ARG A 71 18.60 4.53 13.86
CA ARG A 71 19.34 4.21 15.09
C ARG A 71 20.84 4.07 14.83
N GLU A 72 21.23 3.46 13.72
CA GLU A 72 22.64 3.26 13.33
C GLU A 72 23.32 4.57 12.87
N LEU A 73 22.56 5.62 12.58
CA LEU A 73 23.05 6.94 12.16
C LEU A 73 23.14 7.96 13.31
N ARG A 74 22.60 7.63 14.49
CA ARG A 74 22.72 8.42 15.72
C ARG A 74 23.99 8.04 16.47
#